data_AF-A0A0E0C0H5-F1
#
_entry.id   AF-A0A0E0C0H5-F1
#
_cell.length_a   1.000
_cell.length_b   1.000
_cell.length_c   1.000
_cell.angle_alpha   90.00
_cell.angle_beta   90.00
_cell.angle_gamma   90.00
#
_symmetry.space_group_name_H-M   'P 1'
#
loop_
_entity.id
_entity.type
_entity.pdbx_description
1 polymer ?
#
loop_
_entity_poly.entity_id
_entity_poly.type
_entity_poly.pdbx_seq_one_letter_code
_entity_poly.pdbx_strand_id
1 'polypeptide(L)'
;MAAAAAALPAGSQDHMNALRSTALRRSTLHWDAAAAFFAPPFRSRSCRRRRLLADADTRDPWLASLSLLPVDDGEAAAAASTGWAIGVDPDTGGAIAVLSPDGSSQVFDNPFVHIVVSEFIRKRLDTKSIIELLRGLDAPPGTTAYIEKSSPFPTDGKLGWWSTGFSYGLWIAALVASGFSVVPVASQTWKAYFGLTRSGSPKDDSRQAASILFPDKALSLNRKKHHGRAEALLLAAYGKGLVLPSGDFSKTL
;
A
#
# COMPACT_ATOMS: atom_id res chain seq x y z
N MET A 1 -53.35 -4.44 28.97
CA MET A 1 -54.42 -3.89 29.84
C MET A 1 -53.90 -2.55 30.35
N ALA A 2 -54.62 -1.43 30.38
CA ALA A 2 -55.95 -1.00 29.87
C ALA A 2 -56.00 0.54 30.10
N ALA A 3 -56.80 1.40 29.46
CA ALA A 3 -57.65 1.30 28.28
C ALA A 3 -57.84 2.71 27.64
N ALA A 4 -58.18 2.73 26.35
CA ALA A 4 -59.18 3.58 25.67
C ALA A 4 -59.10 5.14 25.74
N ALA A 5 -59.73 5.79 24.75
CA ALA A 5 -59.73 7.25 24.56
C ALA A 5 -61.07 7.76 24.01
N ALA A 6 -61.48 8.98 24.42
CA ALA A 6 -62.46 9.88 23.79
C ALA A 6 -62.52 11.23 24.57
N ALA A 7 -63.16 12.31 24.10
CA ALA A 7 -62.95 13.10 22.87
C ALA A 7 -63.91 14.32 22.81
N LEU A 8 -63.38 15.56 23.00
CA LEU A 8 -63.94 16.86 22.53
C LEU A 8 -65.39 17.23 22.97
N PRO A 9 -65.98 18.41 22.60
CA PRO A 9 -65.48 19.64 21.94
C PRO A 9 -65.36 20.82 22.98
N ALA A 10 -65.56 22.14 22.76
CA ALA A 10 -66.03 23.00 21.66
C ALA A 10 -65.57 24.48 21.83
N GLY A 11 -65.88 25.36 20.86
CA GLY A 11 -65.67 26.83 20.88
C GLY A 11 -64.42 27.27 20.10
N SER A 12 -64.44 27.94 18.94
CA SER A 12 -65.26 29.06 18.43
C SER A 12 -64.94 30.43 19.04
N GLN A 13 -64.14 31.26 18.33
CA GLN A 13 -64.65 32.43 17.58
C GLN A 13 -63.53 33.07 16.73
N ASP A 14 -63.85 33.59 15.54
CA ASP A 14 -62.98 34.51 14.79
C ASP A 14 -63.01 35.94 15.36
N HIS A 15 -61.96 36.75 15.10
CA HIS A 15 -62.03 37.95 14.23
C HIS A 15 -60.91 39.00 14.45
N MET A 16 -60.21 39.31 13.35
CA MET A 16 -59.89 40.65 12.81
C MET A 16 -59.40 41.84 13.68
N ASN A 17 -58.38 42.51 13.10
CA ASN A 17 -58.23 43.96 12.94
C ASN A 17 -57.56 44.87 14.02
N ALA A 18 -56.28 45.17 13.73
CA ALA A 18 -55.84 46.43 13.09
C ALA A 18 -55.40 47.66 13.93
N LEU A 19 -54.25 48.23 13.50
CA LEU A 19 -53.74 49.59 13.75
C LEU A 19 -53.29 49.87 15.21
N ARG A 20 -52.24 50.67 15.50
CA ARG A 20 -51.70 51.85 14.80
C ARG A 20 -50.17 51.93 14.81
N SER A 21 -49.64 52.90 14.06
CA SER A 21 -48.22 53.22 13.93
C SER A 21 -47.78 54.41 14.79
N THR A 22 -46.50 54.43 15.16
CA THR A 22 -45.72 55.64 15.47
C THR A 22 -44.28 55.43 15.01
N ALA A 23 -43.66 56.45 14.42
CA ALA A 23 -42.31 56.39 13.89
C ALA A 23 -41.41 57.43 14.54
N LEU A 24 -40.14 57.07 14.78
CA LEU A 24 -39.05 58.04 14.89
C LEU A 24 -38.06 57.84 13.73
N ARG A 25 -37.48 58.95 13.27
CA ARG A 25 -36.47 59.05 12.21
C ARG A 25 -35.23 59.75 12.78
N ARG A 26 -34.14 59.67 11.99
CA ARG A 26 -32.81 60.28 12.19
C ARG A 26 -31.91 59.44 13.13
N SER A 27 -30.61 59.30 12.85
CA SER A 27 -29.79 59.85 11.75
C SER A 27 -28.68 58.89 11.31
N THR A 28 -28.32 58.97 10.03
CA THR A 28 -27.11 58.36 9.47
C THR A 28 -25.85 59.02 10.00
N LEU A 29 -24.86 58.22 10.40
CA LEU A 29 -23.45 58.61 10.38
C LEU A 29 -22.68 57.58 9.54
N HIS A 30 -21.80 58.07 8.68
CA HIS A 30 -21.15 57.32 7.61
C HIS A 30 -19.64 57.36 7.86
N TRP A 31 -19.04 56.21 8.17
CA TRP A 31 -17.58 56.05 8.23
C TRP A 31 -17.20 54.67 7.71
N ASP A 32 -16.65 54.66 6.50
CA ASP A 32 -15.95 53.52 5.93
C ASP A 32 -14.49 53.46 6.42
N ALA A 33 -13.85 52.33 6.13
CA ALA A 33 -12.40 52.09 6.19
C ALA A 33 -11.72 52.16 7.58
N ALA A 34 -11.41 50.98 8.13
CA ALA A 34 -10.01 50.56 8.43
C ALA A 34 -9.94 49.15 9.09
N ALA A 35 -10.04 48.08 8.30
CA ALA A 35 -9.87 46.70 8.81
C ALA A 35 -9.20 45.74 7.81
N ALA A 36 -8.31 46.25 6.94
CA ALA A 36 -7.53 45.44 6.00
C ALA A 36 -6.37 44.68 6.69
N PHE A 37 -6.69 43.82 7.67
CA PHE A 37 -5.72 42.92 8.27
C PHE A 37 -5.31 41.83 7.26
N PHE A 38 -4.02 41.48 7.24
CA PHE A 38 -3.43 40.56 6.26
C PHE A 38 -3.99 39.14 6.34
N ALA A 39 -5.02 38.84 5.56
CA ALA A 39 -5.29 37.48 5.12
C ALA A 39 -4.27 37.13 4.02
N PRO A 40 -3.38 36.13 4.21
CA PRO A 40 -2.50 35.69 3.12
C PRO A 40 -3.37 35.15 1.98
N PRO A 41 -3.05 35.44 0.71
CA PRO A 41 -3.90 35.04 -0.41
C PRO A 41 -4.04 33.52 -0.43
N PHE A 42 -5.30 33.05 -0.37
CA PHE A 42 -5.66 31.64 -0.26
C PHE A 42 -5.41 30.90 -1.59
N ARG A 43 -4.14 30.83 -2.00
CA ARG A 43 -3.68 30.10 -3.19
C ARG A 43 -4.13 28.66 -3.06
N SER A 44 -5.02 28.25 -3.97
CA SER A 44 -5.65 26.93 -3.96
C SER A 44 -4.60 25.81 -3.87
N ARG A 45 -4.94 24.72 -3.16
CA ARG A 45 -4.07 23.54 -3.04
C ARG A 45 -3.69 22.98 -4.42
N SER A 46 -4.57 23.13 -5.43
CA SER A 46 -4.31 22.77 -6.82
C SER A 46 -3.20 23.61 -7.46
N CYS A 47 -3.16 24.93 -7.27
CA CYS A 47 -2.07 25.77 -7.79
C CYS A 47 -0.71 25.46 -7.11
N ARG A 48 -0.69 25.20 -5.79
CA ARG A 48 0.55 24.75 -5.11
C ARG A 48 1.04 23.40 -5.64
N ARG A 49 0.14 22.40 -5.74
CA ARG A 49 0.47 21.06 -6.26
C ARG A 49 0.94 21.10 -7.71
N ARG A 50 0.30 21.90 -8.58
CA ARG A 50 0.68 22.03 -9.99
C ARG A 50 2.06 22.65 -10.18
N ARG A 51 2.51 23.56 -9.30
CA ARG A 51 3.88 24.12 -9.37
C ARG A 51 4.95 23.13 -8.88
N LEU A 52 4.70 22.45 -7.76
CA LEU A 52 5.60 21.41 -7.23
C LEU A 52 5.85 20.23 -8.17
N LEU A 53 4.97 20.03 -9.16
CA LEU A 53 5.10 19.01 -10.21
C LEU A 53 5.63 19.58 -11.55
N ALA A 54 5.92 20.88 -11.63
CA ALA A 54 6.42 21.54 -12.83
C ALA A 54 7.92 21.90 -12.74
N ASP A 55 8.43 22.07 -11.52
CA ASP A 55 9.86 22.28 -11.24
C ASP A 55 10.59 20.94 -10.93
N ALA A 56 9.94 19.80 -11.18
CA ALA A 56 10.48 18.46 -10.95
C ALA A 56 11.02 17.85 -12.25
N ASP A 57 12.11 17.07 -12.14
CA ASP A 57 12.53 16.14 -13.18
C ASP A 57 11.39 15.15 -13.49
N THR A 58 11.37 14.59 -14.70
CA THR A 58 10.33 13.65 -15.16
C THR A 58 10.37 12.29 -14.45
N ARG A 59 11.45 12.02 -13.71
CA ARG A 59 11.67 10.86 -12.82
C ARG A 59 10.95 11.07 -11.48
N ASP A 60 10.24 10.05 -10.98
CA ASP A 60 9.62 10.09 -9.65
C ASP A 60 10.71 10.17 -8.55
N PRO A 61 10.82 11.27 -7.78
CA PRO A 61 11.86 11.43 -6.77
C PRO A 61 11.77 10.40 -5.64
N TRP A 62 10.59 9.81 -5.41
CA TRP A 62 10.46 8.71 -4.46
C TRP A 62 11.15 7.45 -4.98
N LEU A 63 10.88 7.04 -6.23
CA LEU A 63 11.54 5.86 -6.83
C LEU A 63 13.05 6.07 -6.96
N ALA A 64 13.51 7.28 -7.29
CA ALA A 64 14.94 7.60 -7.32
C ALA A 64 15.62 7.43 -5.95
N SER A 65 14.89 7.62 -4.83
CA SER A 65 15.42 7.39 -3.47
C SER A 65 15.48 5.91 -3.05
N LEU A 66 15.04 4.99 -3.91
CA LEU A 66 14.98 3.54 -3.64
C LEU A 66 16.12 2.72 -4.29
N SER A 67 17.21 3.38 -4.71
CA SER A 67 18.47 2.71 -5.05
C SER A 67 19.66 3.57 -4.61
N LEU A 68 20.83 2.93 -4.46
CA LEU A 68 22.12 3.60 -4.31
C LEU A 68 22.83 3.82 -5.66
N LEU A 69 22.34 3.19 -6.74
CA LEU A 69 22.88 3.40 -8.08
C LEU A 69 22.33 4.71 -8.70
N PRO A 70 23.11 5.38 -9.56
CA PRO A 70 22.58 6.48 -10.37
C PRO A 70 21.44 5.97 -11.27
N VAL A 71 20.42 6.80 -11.45
CA VAL A 71 19.33 6.54 -12.40
C VAL A 71 19.80 7.00 -13.78
N ASP A 72 20.72 6.24 -14.37
CA ASP A 72 21.38 6.56 -15.65
C ASP A 72 20.40 6.87 -16.77
N ASP A 73 20.77 7.83 -17.61
CA ASP A 73 19.92 8.36 -18.67
C ASP A 73 19.74 7.37 -19.84
N GLY A 74 18.61 6.65 -19.83
CA GLY A 74 17.97 6.07 -21.02
C GLY A 74 18.57 4.79 -21.62
N GLU A 75 19.89 4.69 -21.76
CA GLU A 75 20.54 3.60 -22.54
C GLU A 75 21.33 2.59 -21.68
N ALA A 76 21.98 3.01 -20.60
CA ALA A 76 22.77 2.09 -19.76
C ALA A 76 21.89 1.13 -18.92
N ALA A 77 20.67 1.55 -18.54
CA ALA A 77 19.76 0.76 -17.71
C ALA A 77 19.29 -0.56 -18.36
N ALA A 78 19.34 -0.66 -19.69
CA ALA A 78 19.06 -1.90 -20.42
C ALA A 78 20.27 -2.87 -20.47
N ALA A 79 21.50 -2.35 -20.31
CA ALA A 79 22.74 -3.07 -20.56
C ALA A 79 23.20 -3.96 -19.38
N ALA A 80 22.57 -3.85 -18.22
CA ALA A 80 22.95 -4.58 -17.00
C ALA A 80 21.76 -5.23 -16.28
N SER A 81 20.80 -5.81 -17.02
CA SER A 81 19.91 -6.80 -16.40
C SER A 81 20.76 -8.01 -15.97
N THR A 82 20.97 -8.16 -14.66
CA THR A 82 21.91 -9.14 -14.10
C THR A 82 21.45 -10.60 -14.29
N GLY A 83 20.27 -10.81 -14.88
CA GLY A 83 19.55 -12.09 -14.92
C GLY A 83 18.88 -12.46 -13.60
N TRP A 84 19.22 -11.77 -12.50
CA TRP A 84 18.64 -11.96 -11.18
C TRP A 84 17.38 -11.11 -10.99
N ALA A 85 16.45 -11.60 -10.18
CA ALA A 85 15.33 -10.82 -9.65
C ALA A 85 15.02 -11.23 -8.21
N ILE A 86 14.78 -10.27 -7.33
CA ILE A 86 14.36 -10.49 -5.94
C ILE A 86 12.88 -10.11 -5.80
N GLY A 87 12.11 -10.89 -5.05
CA GLY A 87 10.70 -10.62 -4.75
C GLY A 87 10.44 -10.67 -3.25
N VAL A 88 9.71 -9.70 -2.70
CA VAL A 88 9.52 -9.56 -1.24
C VAL A 88 8.05 -9.31 -0.90
N ASP A 89 7.44 -10.27 -0.22
CA ASP A 89 6.28 -10.03 0.65
C ASP A 89 6.84 -9.48 1.99
N PRO A 90 6.58 -8.20 2.34
CA PRO A 90 7.21 -7.57 3.48
C PRO A 90 6.61 -7.96 4.84
N ASP A 91 5.48 -8.67 4.89
CA ASP A 91 4.76 -8.88 6.16
C ASP A 91 5.43 -9.92 7.08
N THR A 92 5.02 -9.97 8.35
CA THR A 92 5.59 -10.94 9.34
C THR A 92 5.23 -12.41 9.11
N GLY A 93 4.40 -12.70 8.09
CA GLY A 93 4.16 -14.04 7.54
C GLY A 93 4.62 -14.19 6.08
N GLY A 94 5.31 -13.17 5.56
CA GLY A 94 5.83 -13.08 4.21
C GLY A 94 7.14 -13.83 4.02
N ALA A 95 7.77 -13.56 2.87
CA ALA A 95 9.01 -14.18 2.46
C ALA A 95 9.82 -13.26 1.54
N ILE A 96 11.11 -13.58 1.40
CA ILE A 96 11.98 -13.12 0.32
C ILE A 96 12.26 -14.29 -0.62
N ALA A 97 12.09 -14.06 -1.91
CA ALA A 97 12.43 -14.98 -2.99
C ALA A 97 13.53 -14.39 -3.87
N VAL A 98 14.38 -15.27 -4.40
CA VAL A 98 15.47 -14.91 -5.33
C VAL A 98 15.35 -15.81 -6.55
N LEU A 99 15.37 -15.23 -7.74
CA LEU A 99 15.43 -15.93 -9.02
C LEU A 99 16.79 -15.66 -9.66
N SER A 100 17.48 -16.73 -10.03
CA SER A 100 18.82 -16.70 -10.61
C SER A 100 18.78 -16.63 -12.15
N PRO A 101 19.88 -16.25 -12.83
CA PRO A 101 19.96 -16.22 -14.29
C PRO A 101 19.76 -17.58 -14.95
N ASP A 102 20.25 -18.65 -14.31
CA ASP A 102 20.17 -20.05 -14.76
C ASP A 102 18.76 -20.68 -14.65
N GLY A 103 17.78 -19.94 -14.12
CA GLY A 103 16.42 -20.42 -13.86
C GLY A 103 16.23 -21.08 -12.50
N SER A 104 17.28 -21.24 -11.69
CA SER A 104 17.14 -21.67 -10.30
C SER A 104 16.41 -20.60 -9.47
N SER A 105 15.81 -21.04 -8.36
CA SER A 105 15.10 -20.15 -7.44
C SER A 105 15.39 -20.53 -5.99
N GLN A 106 15.30 -19.55 -5.09
CA GLN A 106 15.37 -19.71 -3.64
C GLN A 106 14.21 -18.94 -2.99
N VAL A 107 13.75 -19.39 -1.82
CA VAL A 107 12.73 -18.67 -1.04
C VAL A 107 12.89 -18.94 0.46
N PHE A 108 12.84 -17.87 1.25
CA PHE A 108 13.09 -17.87 2.68
C PHE A 108 11.93 -17.18 3.41
N ASP A 109 11.41 -17.80 4.48
CA ASP A 109 10.40 -17.17 5.34
C ASP A 109 11.00 -15.94 6.03
N ASN A 110 10.24 -14.84 6.15
CA ASN A 110 10.70 -13.64 6.85
C ASN A 110 11.02 -13.96 8.33
N PRO A 111 12.27 -13.77 8.80
CA PRO A 111 12.63 -14.10 10.18
C PRO A 111 11.98 -13.09 11.14
N PHE A 112 11.47 -13.59 12.27
CA PHE A 112 10.73 -12.79 13.23
C PHE A 112 11.08 -13.16 14.68
N VAL A 113 11.02 -12.17 15.57
CA VAL A 113 11.05 -12.33 17.01
C VAL A 113 9.66 -12.15 17.62
N HIS A 114 9.45 -12.74 18.79
CA HIS A 114 8.28 -12.45 19.63
C HIS A 114 8.60 -11.33 20.62
N ILE A 115 7.73 -10.33 20.71
CA ILE A 115 7.80 -9.25 21.71
C ILE A 115 6.46 -9.10 22.43
N VAL A 116 6.48 -8.54 23.64
CA VAL A 116 5.25 -8.18 24.36
C VAL A 116 4.90 -6.72 24.03
N VAL A 117 3.66 -6.47 23.60
CA VAL A 117 3.14 -5.13 23.30
C VAL A 117 1.77 -4.98 23.96
N SER A 118 1.72 -4.20 25.05
CA SER A 118 0.55 -4.05 25.91
C SER A 118 -0.01 -5.42 26.33
N GLU A 119 0.80 -6.17 27.06
CA GLU A 119 0.52 -7.53 27.59
C GLU A 119 0.37 -8.65 26.54
N PHE A 120 0.04 -8.33 25.29
CA PHE A 120 -0.07 -9.31 24.20
C PHE A 120 1.27 -9.64 23.55
N ILE A 121 1.57 -10.93 23.36
CA ILE A 121 2.68 -11.39 22.52
C ILE A 121 2.36 -11.10 21.04
N ARG A 122 3.29 -10.44 20.34
CA ARG A 122 3.20 -10.09 18.92
C ARG A 122 4.50 -10.43 18.20
N LYS A 123 4.42 -10.62 16.88
CA LYS A 123 5.60 -10.80 16.02
C LYS A 123 6.13 -9.45 15.54
N ARG A 124 7.46 -9.37 15.41
CA ARG A 124 8.19 -8.32 14.69
C ARG A 124 9.25 -8.98 13.82
N LEU A 125 9.49 -8.41 12.64
CA LEU A 125 10.63 -8.82 11.81
C LEU A 125 11.94 -8.69 12.61
N ASP A 126 12.85 -9.63 12.43
CA ASP A 126 14.20 -9.56 12.97
C ASP A 126 15.11 -8.82 11.99
N THR A 127 15.38 -7.55 12.29
CA THR A 127 16.27 -6.69 11.50
C THR A 127 17.67 -7.27 11.33
N LYS A 128 18.20 -7.99 12.34
CA LYS A 128 19.54 -8.58 12.27
C LYS A 128 19.53 -9.74 11.27
N SER A 129 18.62 -10.70 11.47
CA SER A 129 18.53 -11.89 10.62
C SER A 129 18.15 -11.54 9.16
N ILE A 130 17.37 -10.47 8.92
CA ILE A 130 17.13 -9.96 7.55
C ILE A 130 18.41 -9.46 6.90
N ILE A 131 19.21 -8.65 7.60
CA ILE A 131 20.45 -8.09 7.06
C ILE A 131 21.51 -9.18 6.87
N GLU A 132 21.58 -10.16 7.76
CA GLU A 132 22.48 -11.32 7.62
C GLU A 132 22.05 -12.24 6.46
N LEU A 133 20.75 -12.44 6.24
CA LEU A 133 20.20 -13.14 5.07
C LEU A 133 20.55 -12.41 3.77
N LEU A 134 20.29 -11.10 3.67
CA LEU A 134 20.56 -10.32 2.46
C LEU A 134 22.05 -10.30 2.07
N ARG A 135 22.96 -10.32 3.06
CA ARG A 135 24.41 -10.42 2.85
C ARG A 135 24.88 -11.82 2.43
N GLY A 136 24.05 -12.84 2.63
CA GLY A 136 24.31 -14.23 2.25
C GLY A 136 23.66 -14.65 0.93
N LEU A 137 23.11 -13.70 0.15
CA LEU A 137 22.54 -13.98 -1.16
C LEU A 137 23.62 -13.88 -2.25
N ASP A 138 23.57 -14.80 -3.22
CA ASP A 138 24.43 -14.79 -4.42
C ASP A 138 24.06 -13.67 -5.42
N ALA A 139 22.92 -12.99 -5.21
CA ALA A 139 22.44 -11.92 -6.07
C ALA A 139 23.32 -10.66 -5.95
N PRO A 140 23.92 -10.16 -7.05
CA PRO A 140 24.87 -9.05 -7.00
C PRO A 140 24.17 -7.70 -6.72
N PRO A 141 24.89 -6.70 -6.18
CA PRO A 141 24.43 -5.32 -6.09
C PRO A 141 23.90 -4.80 -7.43
N GLY A 142 22.93 -3.90 -7.38
CA GLY A 142 22.16 -3.42 -8.53
C GLY A 142 20.97 -4.30 -8.92
N THR A 143 20.92 -5.58 -8.49
CA THR A 143 19.76 -6.46 -8.72
C THR A 143 18.47 -5.83 -8.21
N THR A 144 17.40 -5.93 -9.02
CA THR A 144 16.10 -5.33 -8.71
C THR A 144 15.31 -6.17 -7.71
N ALA A 145 14.81 -5.54 -6.65
CA ALA A 145 13.97 -6.13 -5.62
C ALA A 145 12.53 -5.60 -5.71
N TYR A 146 11.62 -6.45 -6.17
CA TYR A 146 10.20 -6.16 -6.34
C TYR A 146 9.45 -6.44 -5.04
N ILE A 147 9.06 -5.37 -4.32
CA ILE A 147 8.41 -5.45 -3.00
C ILE A 147 6.91 -5.17 -3.13
N GLU A 148 6.05 -5.94 -2.44
CA GLU A 148 4.61 -5.60 -2.44
C GLU A 148 4.39 -4.25 -1.73
N LYS A 149 3.70 -3.34 -2.40
CA LYS A 149 3.43 -1.99 -1.90
C LYS A 149 2.43 -2.06 -0.74
N SER A 150 3.00 -2.06 0.47
CA SER A 150 2.30 -2.04 1.76
C SER A 150 1.10 -1.09 1.76
N SER A 151 -0.06 -1.66 2.11
CA SER A 151 -1.36 -1.00 2.13
C SER A 151 -2.13 -1.49 3.37
N PRO A 152 -2.11 -0.74 4.49
CA PRO A 152 -2.77 -1.15 5.73
C PRO A 152 -4.26 -1.45 5.53
N PHE A 153 -4.77 -2.53 6.11
CA PHE A 153 -6.13 -2.96 5.82
C PHE A 153 -7.16 -2.08 6.58
N PRO A 154 -8.32 -1.72 5.98
CA PRO A 154 -9.24 -0.76 6.60
C PRO A 154 -9.83 -1.18 7.95
N THR A 155 -9.84 -2.48 8.26
CA THR A 155 -10.32 -3.01 9.56
C THR A 155 -9.20 -3.18 10.59
N ASP A 156 -7.94 -2.90 10.24
CA ASP A 156 -6.83 -2.99 11.18
C ASP A 156 -6.84 -1.81 12.17
N GLY A 157 -6.55 -2.09 13.44
CA GLY A 157 -6.31 -1.05 14.43
C GLY A 157 -4.99 -0.30 14.20
N LYS A 158 -4.81 0.85 14.87
CA LYS A 158 -3.62 1.72 14.78
C LYS A 158 -2.28 0.96 14.91
N LEU A 159 -2.23 -0.06 15.78
CA LEU A 159 -1.05 -0.91 15.97
C LEU A 159 -0.74 -1.84 14.78
N GLY A 160 -1.77 -2.25 14.02
CA GLY A 160 -1.63 -2.96 12.75
C GLY A 160 -1.05 -2.06 11.67
N TRP A 161 -1.62 -0.87 11.49
CA TRP A 161 -1.11 0.13 10.53
C TRP A 161 0.37 0.50 10.81
N TRP A 162 0.73 0.69 12.08
CA TRP A 162 2.13 0.86 12.49
C TRP A 162 2.99 -0.36 12.17
N SER A 163 2.48 -1.58 12.40
CA SER A 163 3.17 -2.84 12.11
C SER A 163 3.49 -2.98 10.62
N THR A 164 2.50 -2.75 9.76
CA THR A 164 2.57 -2.87 8.30
C THR A 164 3.44 -1.79 7.67
N GLY A 165 3.45 -0.57 8.25
CA GLY A 165 4.39 0.49 7.88
C GLY A 165 5.84 0.21 8.34
N PHE A 166 6.02 -0.27 9.57
CA PHE A 166 7.34 -0.65 10.12
C PHE A 166 8.00 -1.74 9.29
N SER A 167 7.29 -2.83 8.99
CA SER A 167 7.83 -3.96 8.23
C SER A 167 8.26 -3.55 6.82
N TYR A 168 7.45 -2.74 6.13
CA TYR A 168 7.73 -2.23 4.80
C TYR A 168 8.93 -1.27 4.77
N GLY A 169 9.02 -0.33 5.73
CA GLY A 169 10.15 0.57 5.86
C GLY A 169 11.47 -0.14 6.19
N LEU A 170 11.41 -1.18 7.05
CA LEU A 170 12.54 -2.04 7.38
C LEU A 170 13.06 -2.77 6.12
N TRP A 171 12.17 -3.41 5.36
CA TRP A 171 12.56 -4.10 4.13
C TRP A 171 13.16 -3.16 3.08
N ILE A 172 12.56 -1.99 2.84
CA ILE A 172 13.14 -0.97 1.94
C ILE A 172 14.55 -0.59 2.39
N ALA A 173 14.73 -0.22 3.66
CA ALA A 173 16.02 0.23 4.16
C ALA A 173 17.07 -0.88 4.11
N ALA A 174 16.71 -2.13 4.42
CA ALA A 174 17.62 -3.27 4.39
C ALA A 174 18.05 -3.64 2.96
N LEU A 175 17.13 -3.60 1.99
CA LEU A 175 17.43 -3.87 0.57
C LEU A 175 18.33 -2.79 -0.03
N VAL A 176 17.99 -1.51 0.14
CA VAL A 176 18.80 -0.38 -0.38
C VAL A 176 20.18 -0.35 0.28
N ALA A 177 20.28 -0.56 1.60
CA ALA A 177 21.57 -0.65 2.29
C ALA A 177 22.39 -1.90 1.95
N SER A 178 21.78 -2.91 1.30
CA SER A 178 22.48 -4.07 0.71
C SER A 178 22.86 -3.85 -0.76
N GLY A 179 22.57 -2.67 -1.33
CA GLY A 179 22.89 -2.32 -2.71
C GLY A 179 21.86 -2.76 -3.75
N PHE A 180 20.66 -3.19 -3.35
CA PHE A 180 19.59 -3.57 -4.27
C PHE A 180 18.71 -2.38 -4.68
N SER A 181 18.24 -2.38 -5.93
CA SER A 181 17.31 -1.36 -6.46
C SER A 181 15.87 -1.76 -6.17
N VAL A 182 15.14 -1.03 -5.32
CA VAL A 182 13.82 -1.45 -4.84
C VAL A 182 12.69 -0.86 -5.69
N VAL A 183 11.80 -1.74 -6.19
CA VAL A 183 10.63 -1.37 -7.01
C VAL A 183 9.34 -1.77 -6.29
N PRO A 184 8.58 -0.81 -5.74
CA PRO A 184 7.27 -1.07 -5.14
C PRO A 184 6.20 -1.46 -6.17
N VAL A 185 5.67 -2.68 -6.06
CA VAL A 185 4.61 -3.21 -6.94
C VAL A 185 3.27 -3.25 -6.19
N ALA A 186 2.22 -2.64 -6.74
CA ALA A 186 0.90 -2.71 -6.14
C ALA A 186 0.33 -4.14 -6.21
N SER A 187 -0.36 -4.58 -5.16
CA SER A 187 -0.89 -5.94 -5.06
C SER A 187 -1.82 -6.31 -6.22
N GLN A 188 -2.65 -5.36 -6.66
CA GLN A 188 -3.55 -5.54 -7.79
C GLN A 188 -2.80 -5.71 -9.12
N THR A 189 -1.62 -5.11 -9.29
CA THR A 189 -0.86 -5.16 -10.54
C THR A 189 -0.30 -6.55 -10.81
N TRP A 190 0.46 -7.11 -9.87
CA TRP A 190 1.04 -8.45 -10.06
C TRP A 190 -0.03 -9.54 -9.99
N LYS A 191 -1.07 -9.38 -9.15
CA LYS A 191 -2.23 -10.30 -9.12
C LYS A 191 -3.06 -10.23 -10.41
N ALA A 192 -3.10 -9.08 -11.11
CA ALA A 192 -3.76 -8.99 -12.42
C ALA A 192 -2.93 -9.69 -13.52
N TYR A 193 -1.61 -9.50 -13.52
CA TYR A 193 -0.69 -10.11 -14.47
C TYR A 193 -0.78 -11.65 -14.47
N PHE A 194 -0.92 -12.28 -13.30
CA PHE A 194 -1.15 -13.73 -13.18
C PHE A 194 -2.64 -14.16 -13.17
N GLY A 195 -3.59 -13.26 -13.47
CA GLY A 195 -5.02 -13.59 -13.54
C GLY A 195 -5.71 -13.92 -12.21
N LEU A 196 -5.08 -13.61 -11.07
CA LEU A 196 -5.51 -13.95 -9.71
C LEU A 196 -6.56 -12.98 -9.13
N THR A 197 -6.84 -11.85 -9.78
CA THR A 197 -7.72 -10.77 -9.28
C THR A 197 -9.20 -11.12 -9.04
N ARG A 198 -9.67 -12.26 -9.56
CA ARG A 198 -11.04 -12.76 -9.37
C ARG A 198 -11.10 -14.08 -8.59
N SER A 199 -10.10 -14.33 -7.75
CA SER A 199 -10.05 -15.53 -6.91
C SER A 199 -10.97 -15.41 -5.68
N GLY A 200 -11.73 -16.48 -5.38
CA GLY A 200 -12.38 -16.66 -4.08
C GLY A 200 -11.44 -17.16 -2.97
N SER A 201 -10.25 -17.61 -3.35
CA SER A 201 -9.25 -18.28 -2.50
C SER A 201 -7.82 -17.76 -2.74
N PRO A 202 -7.56 -16.43 -2.77
CA PRO A 202 -6.34 -15.85 -3.35
C PRO A 202 -5.03 -16.34 -2.72
N LYS A 203 -5.05 -16.82 -1.46
CA LYS A 203 -3.90 -17.40 -0.75
C LYS A 203 -3.64 -18.88 -1.07
N ASP A 204 -4.61 -19.60 -1.60
CA ASP A 204 -4.46 -20.95 -2.12
C ASP A 204 -4.07 -20.89 -3.62
N ASP A 205 -4.75 -20.06 -4.41
CA ASP A 205 -4.43 -19.79 -5.83
C ASP A 205 -3.00 -19.27 -6.05
N SER A 206 -2.49 -18.36 -5.19
CA SER A 206 -1.11 -17.88 -5.30
C SER A 206 -0.10 -19.03 -5.15
N ARG A 207 -0.34 -19.99 -4.25
CA ARG A 207 0.53 -21.16 -4.08
C ARG A 207 0.44 -22.12 -5.26
N GLN A 208 -0.73 -22.26 -5.89
CA GLN A 208 -0.87 -23.01 -7.14
C GLN A 208 -0.06 -22.33 -8.27
N ALA A 209 -0.21 -21.02 -8.46
CA ALA A 209 0.51 -20.28 -9.50
C ALA A 209 2.04 -20.34 -9.32
N ALA A 210 2.52 -20.15 -8.08
CA ALA A 210 3.94 -20.29 -7.76
C ALA A 210 4.44 -21.74 -7.91
N SER A 211 3.61 -22.75 -7.67
CA SER A 211 3.99 -24.17 -7.89
C SER A 211 4.01 -24.56 -9.37
N ILE A 212 3.24 -23.88 -10.23
CA ILE A 212 3.27 -24.07 -11.69
C ILE A 212 4.53 -23.42 -12.28
N LEU A 213 4.87 -22.20 -11.85
CA LEU A 213 6.09 -21.50 -12.30
C LEU A 213 7.38 -22.10 -11.72
N PHE A 214 7.32 -22.65 -10.50
CA PHE A 214 8.46 -23.24 -9.80
C PHE A 214 8.11 -24.64 -9.26
N PRO A 215 8.07 -25.67 -10.13
CA PRO A 215 7.67 -27.03 -9.73
C PRO A 215 8.54 -27.64 -8.63
N ASP A 216 9.83 -27.29 -8.59
CA ASP A 216 10.76 -27.71 -7.56
C ASP A 216 10.44 -27.11 -6.17
N LYS A 217 9.67 -26.01 -6.13
CA LYS A 217 9.16 -25.39 -4.90
C LYS A 217 7.80 -25.92 -4.46
N ALA A 218 7.13 -26.82 -5.19
CA ALA A 218 5.81 -27.33 -4.82
C ALA A 218 5.76 -27.91 -3.39
N LEU A 219 6.78 -28.68 -2.97
CA LEU A 219 6.91 -29.18 -1.59
C LEU A 219 7.08 -28.06 -0.56
N SER A 220 7.73 -26.96 -0.94
CA SER A 220 7.88 -25.74 -0.12
C SER A 220 6.65 -24.83 -0.11
N LEU A 221 5.59 -25.16 -0.88
CA LEU A 221 4.36 -24.38 -1.04
C LEU A 221 3.08 -25.15 -0.63
N ASN A 222 3.20 -26.43 -0.27
CA ASN A 222 2.08 -27.34 0.00
C ASN A 222 1.18 -27.03 1.22
N ARG A 223 1.55 -26.12 2.14
CA ARG A 223 0.76 -25.79 3.35
C ARG A 223 0.13 -24.42 3.25
N LYS A 224 -1.06 -24.21 3.83
CA LYS A 224 -1.75 -22.90 3.86
C LYS A 224 -0.92 -21.75 4.47
N LYS A 225 0.07 -22.05 5.32
CA LYS A 225 1.01 -21.05 5.85
C LYS A 225 2.09 -20.58 4.85
N HIS A 226 2.28 -21.26 3.72
CA HIS A 226 3.30 -20.94 2.71
C HIS A 226 2.81 -19.92 1.66
N HIS A 227 1.76 -19.13 1.94
CA HIS A 227 1.26 -18.14 0.97
C HIS A 227 2.28 -17.02 0.76
N GLY A 228 2.90 -16.46 1.81
CA GLY A 228 3.93 -15.43 1.65
C GLY A 228 5.12 -15.85 0.77
N ARG A 229 5.55 -17.13 0.86
CA ARG A 229 6.54 -17.72 -0.05
C ARG A 229 6.10 -17.66 -1.52
N ALA A 230 4.82 -17.92 -1.79
CA ALA A 230 4.27 -17.85 -3.13
C ALA A 230 4.11 -16.40 -3.61
N GLU A 231 3.65 -15.48 -2.76
CA GLU A 231 3.51 -14.07 -3.11
C GLU A 231 4.89 -13.43 -3.40
N ALA A 232 5.93 -13.79 -2.63
CA ALA A 232 7.32 -13.43 -2.91
C ALA A 232 7.86 -14.01 -4.24
N LEU A 233 7.66 -15.31 -4.49
CA LEU A 233 8.05 -15.96 -5.76
C LEU A 233 7.33 -15.32 -6.97
N LEU A 234 6.05 -14.97 -6.82
CA LEU A 234 5.27 -14.31 -7.87
C LEU A 234 5.70 -12.86 -8.10
N LEU A 235 6.09 -12.11 -7.07
CA LEU A 235 6.68 -10.78 -7.22
C LEU A 235 8.00 -10.82 -8.02
N ALA A 236 8.88 -11.78 -7.71
CA ALA A 236 10.11 -11.97 -8.47
C ALA A 236 9.82 -12.41 -9.92
N ALA A 237 8.86 -13.32 -10.12
CA ALA A 237 8.44 -13.79 -11.44
C ALA A 237 7.82 -12.68 -12.29
N TYR A 238 7.00 -11.80 -11.69
CA TYR A 238 6.45 -10.60 -12.32
C TYR A 238 7.57 -9.64 -12.74
N GLY A 239 8.53 -9.39 -11.86
CA GLY A 239 9.70 -8.56 -12.17
C GLY A 239 10.57 -9.11 -13.30
N LYS A 240 10.73 -10.44 -13.37
CA LYS A 240 11.44 -11.16 -14.43
C LYS A 240 10.60 -11.42 -15.69
N GLY A 241 9.33 -11.00 -15.73
CA GLY A 241 8.43 -11.14 -16.88
C GLY A 241 8.02 -12.59 -17.22
N LEU A 242 8.02 -13.50 -16.24
CA LEU A 242 7.64 -14.90 -16.44
C LEU A 242 6.12 -15.05 -16.60
N VAL A 243 5.69 -15.83 -17.60
CA VAL A 243 4.27 -16.02 -17.94
C VAL A 243 3.76 -17.39 -17.46
N LEU A 244 2.55 -17.43 -16.89
CA LEU A 244 1.88 -18.69 -16.55
C LEU A 244 1.47 -19.48 -17.81
N PRO A 245 1.76 -20.79 -17.90
CA PRO A 245 1.24 -21.65 -18.97
C PRO A 245 -0.28 -21.63 -19.05
N SER A 246 -0.83 -21.48 -20.26
CA SER A 246 -2.26 -21.21 -20.50
C SER A 246 -3.21 -22.40 -20.28
N GLY A 247 -2.74 -23.51 -19.67
CA GLY A 247 -3.53 -24.73 -19.45
C GLY A 247 -3.78 -25.09 -17.97
N ASP A 248 -2.82 -24.84 -17.09
CA ASP A 248 -2.79 -25.44 -15.74
C ASP A 248 -3.62 -24.69 -14.69
N PHE A 249 -4.18 -23.53 -15.05
CA PHE A 249 -4.98 -22.68 -14.16
C PHE A 249 -6.49 -22.82 -14.39
N SER A 250 -6.98 -24.05 -14.48
CA SER A 250 -8.41 -24.34 -14.57
C SER A 250 -9.13 -23.89 -13.30
N LYS A 251 -9.96 -22.85 -13.42
CA LYS A 251 -10.77 -22.32 -12.32
C LYS A 251 -12.05 -23.13 -12.21
N THR A 252 -12.12 -24.00 -11.20
CA THR A 252 -13.40 -24.55 -10.73
C THR A 252 -14.23 -23.39 -10.17
N LEU A 253 -15.29 -23.03 -10.90
CA LEU A 253 -16.29 -22.03 -10.51
C LEU A 253 -17.33 -22.64 -9.55
#